data_AF-A0A7V6YRU4-F1
#
_entry.id   AF-A0A7V6YRU4-F1
#
_cell.length_a   1.000
_cell.length_b   1.000
_cell.length_c   1.000
_cell.angle_alpha   90.00
_cell.angle_beta   90.00
_cell.angle_gamma   90.00
#
_symmetry.space_group_name_H-M   'P 1'
#
loop_
_entity.id
_entity.type
_entity.pdbx_description
1 polymer ?
#
loop_
_entity_poly.entity_id
_entity_poly.type
_entity_poly.pdbx_seq_one_letter_code
_entity_poly.pdbx_strand_id
1 'polypeptide(L)' 'MKIDIKRKLASRKFWALIAGFVGSILVALNVTENNIAQVTAVITAFGSVAVYILAEASVDKASINAKDDEADIY' A
#
# COMPACT_ATOMS: atom_id res chain seq x y z
N MET A 1 20.14 -1.57 10.75
CA MET A 1 18.68 -1.78 10.66
C MET A 1 18.24 -1.49 9.22
N LYS A 2 17.82 -2.51 8.46
CA LYS A 2 17.39 -2.32 7.06
C LYS A 2 15.94 -1.85 7.07
N ILE A 3 15.62 -0.76 6.37
CA ILE A 3 14.24 -0.26 6.30
C ILE A 3 13.46 -1.13 5.32
N ASP A 4 12.42 -1.81 5.81
CA ASP A 4 11.46 -2.54 4.97
C ASP A 4 10.46 -1.59 4.32
N ILE A 5 10.89 -0.94 3.23
CA ILE A 5 10.04 -0.05 2.44
C ILE A 5 8.83 -0.81 1.89
N LYS A 6 9.01 -2.07 1.49
CA LYS A 6 7.92 -2.95 1.02
C LYS A 6 6.80 -3.08 2.06
N ARG A 7 7.15 -3.29 3.33
CA ARG A 7 6.19 -3.38 4.43
C ARG A 7 5.46 -2.06 4.67
N LYS A 8 6.15 -0.92 4.52
CA LYS A 8 5.50 0.40 4.61
C LYS A 8 4.51 0.65 3.48
N LEU A 9 4.85 0.28 2.24
CA LEU A 9 3.97 0.40 1.08
C LEU A 9 2.74 -0.53 1.14
N ALA A 10 2.85 -1.68 1.82
CA ALA A 10 1.73 -2.58 2.09
C ALA A 10 0.79 -2.09 3.21
N SER A 11 1.08 -0.95 3.85
CA SER A 11 0.28 -0.44 4.96
C SER A 11 -0.87 0.44 4.47
N ARG A 12 -2.11 0.04 4.75
CA ARG A 12 -3.29 0.89 4.53
C ARG A 12 -3.18 2.23 5.27
N LYS A 13 -2.54 2.25 6.45
CA LYS A 13 -2.32 3.47 7.24
C LYS A 13 -1.39 4.45 6.53
N PHE A 14 -0.38 3.94 5.80
CA PHE A 14 0.52 4.79 5.03
C PHE A 14 -0.23 5.54 3.92
N TRP A 15 -1.07 4.83 3.16
CA TRP A 15 -1.88 5.44 2.10
C TRP A 15 -2.93 6.42 2.63
N ALA A 16 -3.58 6.10 3.75
CA ALA A 16 -4.51 7.02 4.40
C ALA A 16 -3.82 8.33 4.85
N LEU A 17 -2.59 8.22 5.40
CA LEU A 17 -1.80 9.39 5.80
C LEU A 17 -1.38 10.22 4.59
N ILE A 18 -0.98 9.59 3.48
CA ILE A 18 -0.66 10.31 2.23
C ILE A 18 -1.89 11.03 1.69
N ALA A 19 -3.04 10.37 1.63
CA ALA A 19 -4.28 10.96 1.15
C ALA A 19 -4.67 12.18 1.99
N GLY A 20 -4.62 12.06 3.32
CA GLY A 20 -4.88 13.18 4.23
C GLY A 20 -3.88 14.32 4.08
N PHE A 21 -2.59 14.00 4.02
CA PHE A 21 -1.52 15.01 3.88
C PHE A 21 -1.61 15.79 2.57
N VAL A 22 -1.76 15.08 1.44
CA VAL A 22 -1.92 15.71 0.13
C VAL A 22 -3.23 16.51 0.10
N GLY A 23 -4.32 15.97 0.65
CA GLY A 23 -5.59 16.68 0.78
C GLY A 23 -5.43 18.01 1.53
N SER A 24 -4.77 18.00 2.69
CA SER A 24 -4.51 19.23 3.47
C SER A 24 -3.67 20.26 2.72
N ILE A 25 -2.66 19.81 1.95
CA ILE A 25 -1.87 20.72 1.10
C ILE A 25 -2.75 21.37 0.04
N LEU A 26 -3.59 20.59 -0.64
CA LEU A 26 -4.46 21.12 -1.70
C LEU A 26 -5.49 22.12 -1.14
N VAL A 27 -6.03 21.87 0.06
CA VAL A 27 -6.87 22.84 0.77
C VAL A 27 -6.10 24.14 1.03
N ALA A 28 -4.87 24.06 1.53
CA ALA A 28 -4.03 25.23 1.80
C ALA A 28 -3.72 26.05 0.53
N LEU A 29 -3.71 25.40 -0.63
CA LEU A 29 -3.50 26.03 -1.94
C LEU A 29 -4.79 26.54 -2.60
N ASN A 30 -5.94 26.54 -1.89
CA ASN A 30 -7.26 26.94 -2.41
C ASN A 30 -7.70 26.15 -3.66
N VAL A 31 -7.33 24.87 -3.73
CA VAL A 31 -7.82 23.96 -4.78
C VAL A 31 -9.30 23.64 -4.54
N THR A 32 -10.08 23.48 -5.61
CA THR A 32 -11.51 23.17 -5.51
C THR A 32 -11.76 21.80 -4.88
N GLU A 33 -12.87 21.67 -4.13
CA GLU A 33 -13.24 20.42 -3.45
C GLU A 33 -13.34 19.22 -4.41
N ASN A 34 -13.88 19.43 -5.61
CA ASN A 34 -13.96 18.38 -6.63
C ASN A 34 -12.57 17.87 -7.05
N ASN A 35 -11.60 18.77 -7.24
CA ASN A 35 -10.24 18.38 -7.60
C ASN A 35 -9.53 17.67 -6.43
N ILE A 36 -9.77 18.10 -5.20
CA ILE A 36 -9.26 17.42 -4.00
C ILE A 36 -9.82 16.00 -3.89
N ALA A 37 -11.12 15.84 -4.12
CA ALA A 37 -11.77 14.53 -4.12
C ALA A 37 -11.19 13.62 -5.22
N GLN A 38 -10.97 14.14 -6.43
CA GLN A 38 -10.33 13.39 -7.52
C GLN A 38 -8.92 12.94 -7.16
N VAL A 39 -8.07 13.82 -6.63
CA VAL A 39 -6.71 13.46 -6.21
C VAL A 39 -6.73 12.41 -5.09
N THR A 40 -7.61 12.59 -4.11
CA THR A 40 -7.79 11.64 -3.00
C THR A 40 -8.25 10.27 -3.51
N ALA A 41 -9.16 10.23 -4.48
CA ALA A 41 -9.64 9.00 -5.11
C ALA A 41 -8.50 8.27 -5.85
N VAL A 42 -7.66 9.00 -6.59
CA VAL A 42 -6.50 8.44 -7.29
C VAL A 42 -5.49 7.84 -6.30
N ILE A 43 -5.16 8.56 -5.21
CA ILE A 43 -4.25 8.07 -4.17
C ILE A 43 -4.80 6.78 -3.54
N THR A 44 -6.09 6.75 -3.22
CA THR A 44 -6.73 5.60 -2.57
C THR A 44 -6.80 4.40 -3.50
N ALA A 45 -7.13 4.61 -4.78
CA ALA A 45 -7.17 3.56 -5.79
C ALA A 45 -5.78 2.94 -5.98
N PHE A 46 -4.75 3.77 -6.13
CA PHE A 46 -3.38 3.29 -6.26
C PHE A 46 -2.90 2.56 -5.00
N GLY A 47 -3.20 3.11 -3.82
CA GLY A 47 -2.87 2.47 -2.54
C GLY A 47 -3.53 1.11 -2.38
N SER A 48 -4.78 0.96 -2.82
CA SER A 48 -5.50 -0.33 -2.82
C SER A 48 -4.77 -1.39 -3.66
N VAL A 49 -4.40 -1.02 -4.90
CA VAL A 49 -3.66 -1.90 -5.82
C VAL A 49 -2.29 -2.28 -5.23
N ALA A 50 -1.54 -1.31 -4.70
CA ALA A 50 -0.24 -1.56 -4.10
C ALA A 50 -0.33 -2.50 -2.89
N VAL A 51 -1.31 -2.31 -2.02
CA VAL A 51 -1.55 -3.18 -0.85
C VAL A 51 -1.91 -4.59 -1.28
N TYR A 52 -2.78 -4.73 -2.31
CA TYR A 52 -3.19 -6.04 -2.82
C TYR A 52 -2.01 -6.85 -3.38
N ILE A 53 -1.24 -6.27 -4.29
CA ILE A 53 -0.08 -6.93 -4.90
C ILE A 53 0.94 -7.38 -3.85
N LEU A 54 1.18 -6.53 -2.84
CA LEU A 54 2.13 -6.85 -1.78
C LEU A 54 1.59 -7.91 -0.81
N ALA A 55 0.28 -7.96 -0.61
CA ALA A 55 -0.37 -9.02 0.18
C ALA A 55 -0.26 -10.36 -0.55
N GLU A 56 -0.58 -10.43 -1.85
CA GLU A 56 -0.39 -11.64 -2.67
C GLU A 56 1.07 -12.11 -2.63
N ALA A 57 2.02 -11.21 -2.91
CA ALA A 57 3.44 -11.55 -2.87
C ALA A 57 3.93 -12.05 -1.50
N SER A 58 3.25 -11.71 -0.40
CA SER A 58 3.55 -12.25 0.93
C SER A 58 2.99 -13.65 1.14
N VAL A 59 1.79 -13.92 0.61
CA VAL A 59 1.16 -15.25 0.64
C VAL A 59 1.92 -16.22 -0.26
N ASP A 60 2.31 -15.80 -1.46
CA ASP A 60 3.07 -16.63 -2.40
C ASP A 60 4.39 -17.10 -1.79
N LYS A 61 5.12 -16.20 -1.13
CA LYS A 61 6.36 -16.55 -0.42
C LYS A 61 6.12 -17.55 0.70
N ALA A 62 5.06 -17.37 1.50
CA ALA A 62 4.72 -18.31 2.54
C ALA A 62 4.38 -19.69 1.97
N SER A 63 3.71 -19.74 0.81
CA SER A 63 3.37 -20.99 0.13
C SER A 63 4.57 -21.73 -0.45
N ILE A 64 5.59 -21.00 -0.95
CA ILE A 64 6.83 -21.60 -1.47
C ILE A 64 7.60 -22.24 -0.32
N ASN A 65 7.77 -21.49 0.79
CA ASN A 65 8.47 -22.01 1.97
C ASN A 65 7.80 -23.28 2.53
N ALA A 66 6.46 -23.32 2.58
CA ALA A 66 5.73 -24.49 3.06
C ALA A 66 5.93 -25.73 2.16
N LYS A 67 6.08 -25.54 0.85
CA LYS A 67 6.38 -26.64 -0.10
C LYS A 67 7.80 -27.16 0.04
N ASP A 68 8.77 -26.27 0.27
CA ASP A 68 10.16 -26.64 0.51
C ASP A 68 10.27 -27.46 1.81
N ASP A 69 9.58 -27.04 2.89
CA ASP A 69 9.53 -27.77 4.16
C ASP A 69 8.89 -29.18 4.02
N GLU A 70 7.86 -29.34 3.18
CA GLU A 70 7.25 -30.66 2.91
C GLU A 70 8.14 -31.57 2.05
N ALA A 71 8.92 -31.01 1.13
CA ALA A 71 9.83 -31.77 0.26
C ALA A 71 11.04 -32.34 1.01
N ASP A 72 11.50 -31.68 2.08
CA ASP A 72 12.61 -32.13 2.93
C ASP A 72 12.22 -33.23 3.94
N ILE A 73 10.92 -33.57 4.04
CA ILE A 73 10.39 -34.59 4.98
C ILE A 73 10.24 -35.98 4.29
N TYR A 74 10.44 -36.08 2.97
CA TYR A 74 10.39 -37.33 2.19
C TYR A 74 11.75 -37.71 1.59
#